data_AF-A0A2K2VF17-F1
#
_entry.id   AF-A0A2K2VF17-F1
#
_cell.length_a   1.000
_cell.length_b   1.000
_cell.length_c   1.000
_cell.angle_alpha   90.00
_cell.angle_beta   90.00
_cell.angle_gamma   90.00
#
_symmetry.space_group_name_H-M   'P 1'
#
loop_
_entity.id
_entity.type
_entity.pdbx_description
1 polymer ?
#
loop_
_entity_poly.entity_id
_entity_poly.type
_entity_poly.pdbx_seq_one_letter_code
_entity_poly.pdbx_strand_id
1 'polypeptide(L)'
;MFFTGLYTGSIDALIDDFVLKAFLWASALVIALIIVSYEFIVMPKPDKPLLQASLFGVISAMFFLGTHHLVWLSVSVMIGREISDVLWLAPNIYVDTVAYTLVMFIFFLLSLLYLFYTSLCSED
;
A
#
# COMPACT_ATOMS: atom_id res chain seq x y z
N MET A 1 4.33 -5.00 -2.78
CA MET A 1 3.79 -3.87 -1.99
C MET A 1 2.68 -4.24 -1.00
N PHE A 2 1.91 -5.32 -1.19
CA PHE A 2 0.92 -5.80 -0.22
C PHE A 2 1.46 -5.92 1.21
N PHE A 3 2.53 -6.71 1.40
CA PHE A 3 3.14 -6.94 2.70
C PHE A 3 3.64 -5.66 3.36
N THR A 4 4.19 -4.73 2.58
CA THR A 4 4.58 -3.40 3.06
C THR A 4 3.37 -2.62 3.56
N GLY A 5 2.25 -2.65 2.83
CA GLY A 5 0.98 -2.03 3.26
C GLY A 5 0.44 -2.67 4.54
N LEU A 6 0.40 -4.00 4.61
CA LEU A 6 0.00 -4.75 5.82
C LEU A 6 0.82 -4.33 7.04
N TYR A 7 2.15 -4.34 6.91
CA TYR A 7 3.06 -4.06 8.01
C TYR A 7 2.96 -2.60 8.47
N THR A 8 3.02 -1.66 7.54
CA THR A 8 2.94 -0.21 7.85
C THR A 8 1.59 0.20 8.41
N GLY A 9 0.48 -0.35 7.90
CA GLY A 9 -0.86 -0.09 8.43
C GLY A 9 -1.05 -0.66 9.83
N SER A 10 -0.48 -1.84 10.10
CA SER A 10 -0.49 -2.44 11.45
C SER A 10 0.30 -1.60 12.45
N ILE A 11 1.48 -1.12 12.05
CA ILE A 11 2.31 -0.22 12.86
C ILE A 11 1.54 1.06 13.18
N ASP A 12 0.87 1.64 12.18
CA ASP A 12 0.18 2.91 12.37
C ASP A 12 -1.02 2.78 13.34
N ALA A 13 -1.70 1.64 13.32
CA ALA A 13 -2.79 1.35 14.23
C ALA A 13 -2.32 1.09 15.68
N LEU A 14 -1.19 0.38 15.85
CA LEU A 14 -0.73 -0.14 17.15
C LEU A 14 0.25 0.75 17.91
N ILE A 15 1.05 1.52 17.20
CA ILE A 15 2.06 2.39 17.79
C ILE A 15 1.48 3.81 17.80
N ASP A 16 1.84 4.65 18.77
CA ASP A 16 1.47 6.08 18.76
C ASP A 16 2.70 7.00 18.63
N ASP A 17 3.89 6.50 18.98
CA ASP A 17 5.13 7.25 18.83
C ASP A 17 5.51 7.41 17.34
N PHE A 18 5.48 8.66 16.87
CA PHE A 18 5.75 8.98 15.47
C PHE A 18 7.18 8.63 15.04
N VAL A 19 8.17 8.75 15.92
CA VAL A 19 9.58 8.49 15.58
C VAL A 19 9.79 7.00 15.34
N LEU A 20 9.24 6.16 16.23
CA LEU A 20 9.28 4.71 16.09
C LEU A 20 8.51 4.25 14.85
N LYS A 21 7.33 4.82 14.59
CA LYS A 21 6.57 4.55 13.36
C LYS A 21 7.40 4.86 12.12
N ALA A 22 7.95 6.07 12.03
CA ALA A 22 8.72 6.51 10.88
C ALA A 22 9.94 5.60 10.64
N PHE A 23 10.63 5.17 11.70
CA PHE A 23 11.73 4.21 11.61
C PHE A 23 11.28 2.86 11.05
N LEU A 24 10.19 2.30 11.56
CA LEU A 24 9.66 1.00 11.12
C LEU A 24 9.06 1.06 9.70
N TRP A 25 8.45 2.18 9.32
CA TRP A 25 7.99 2.40 7.95
C TRP A 25 9.17 2.46 6.98
N ALA A 26 10.22 3.21 7.33
CA ALA A 26 11.42 3.31 6.52
C ALA A 26 12.09 1.94 6.33
N SER A 27 12.21 1.13 7.39
CA SER A 27 12.79 -0.21 7.28
C SER A 27 11.96 -1.12 6.38
N ALA A 28 10.63 -1.10 6.50
CA ALA A 28 9.74 -1.88 5.65
C ALA A 28 9.81 -1.46 4.17
N LEU A 29 9.93 -0.15 3.90
CA LEU A 29 10.09 0.38 2.56
C LEU A 29 11.44 -0.01 1.96
N VAL A 30 12.52 0.10 2.72
CA VAL A 30 13.87 -0.31 2.27
C VAL A 30 13.91 -1.79 1.90
N ILE A 31 13.35 -2.66 2.75
CA ILE A 31 13.25 -4.10 2.46
C ILE A 31 12.46 -4.33 1.15
N ALA A 32 11.33 -3.64 0.99
CA ALA A 32 10.53 -3.75 -0.22
C ALA A 32 11.30 -3.31 -1.48
N LEU A 33 12.07 -2.22 -1.39
CA LEU A 33 12.91 -1.73 -2.49
C LEU A 33 14.04 -2.71 -2.84
N ILE A 34 14.65 -3.36 -1.84
CA ILE A 34 15.67 -4.39 -2.07
C ILE A 34 15.06 -5.56 -2.85
N ILE A 35 13.91 -6.07 -2.42
CA ILE A 35 13.22 -7.18 -3.08
C ILE A 35 12.85 -6.79 -4.51
N VAL A 36 12.21 -5.63 -4.71
CA VAL A 36 11.80 -5.16 -6.05
C VAL A 36 13.02 -4.99 -6.96
N SER A 37 14.11 -4.42 -6.45
CA SER A 37 15.35 -4.25 -7.23
C SER A 37 15.95 -5.59 -7.65
N TYR A 38 15.93 -6.57 -6.74
CA TYR A 38 16.38 -7.93 -7.05
C TYR A 38 15.53 -8.56 -8.16
N GLU A 39 14.19 -8.49 -8.05
CA GLU A 39 13.27 -9.01 -9.08
C GLU A 39 13.51 -8.37 -10.45
N PHE A 40 13.72 -7.05 -10.51
CA PHE A 40 14.02 -6.36 -11.77
C PHE A 40 15.36 -6.79 -12.42
N ILE A 41 16.32 -7.27 -11.63
CA ILE A 41 17.61 -7.74 -12.13
C ILE A 41 17.50 -9.16 -12.71
N VAL A 42 16.70 -10.03 -12.07
CA VAL A 42 16.58 -11.44 -12.46
C VAL A 42 15.53 -11.68 -13.54
N MET A 43 14.53 -10.79 -13.66
CA MET A 43 13.48 -10.92 -14.66
C MET A 43 14.00 -10.62 -16.08
N PRO A 44 13.54 -11.38 -17.09
CA PRO A 44 13.77 -11.03 -18.49
C PRO A 44 13.26 -9.63 -18.79
N LYS A 45 13.98 -8.90 -19.64
CA LYS A 45 13.55 -7.57 -20.08
C LYS A 45 12.24 -7.71 -20.87
N PRO A 46 11.17 -7.00 -20.48
CA PRO A 46 9.91 -7.04 -21.21
C PRO A 46 9.95 -6.21 -22.49
N ASP A 47 9.00 -6.49 -23.40
CA ASP A 47 8.88 -5.79 -24.70
C ASP A 47 8.65 -4.28 -24.55
N LYS A 48 7.93 -3.86 -23.51
CA LYS A 48 7.58 -2.45 -23.23
C LYS A 48 8.00 -2.05 -21.81
N PRO A 49 9.31 -1.90 -21.54
CA PRO A 49 9.84 -1.76 -20.18
C PRO A 49 9.36 -0.49 -19.47
N LEU A 50 9.28 0.65 -20.17
CA LEU A 50 8.83 1.91 -19.58
C LEU A 50 7.35 1.87 -19.18
N LEU A 51 6.49 1.30 -20.03
CA LEU A 51 5.07 1.17 -19.76
C LEU A 51 4.83 0.23 -18.58
N GLN A 52 5.49 -0.93 -18.58
CA GLN A 52 5.36 -1.89 -17.49
C GLN A 52 5.90 -1.33 -16.16
N ALA A 53 7.05 -0.66 -16.16
CA ALA A 53 7.58 -0.02 -14.96
C ALA A 53 6.62 1.07 -14.42
N SER A 54 6.02 1.85 -15.32
CA SER A 54 5.07 2.90 -14.96
C SER A 54 3.77 2.33 -14.38
N LEU A 55 3.18 1.34 -15.04
CA LEU A 55 1.99 0.62 -14.56
C LEU A 55 2.28 -0.08 -13.23
N PHE A 56 3.43 -0.75 -13.13
CA PHE A 56 3.87 -1.38 -11.89
C PHE A 56 3.96 -0.35 -10.76
N GLY A 57 4.58 0.80 -10.99
CA GLY A 57 4.70 1.86 -9.99
C GLY A 57 3.34 2.39 -9.50
N VAL A 58 2.45 2.75 -10.45
CA VAL A 58 1.11 3.27 -10.13
C VAL A 58 0.27 2.23 -9.40
N ILE A 59 0.17 1.02 -9.94
CA ILE A 59 -0.66 -0.04 -9.37
C ILE A 59 -0.10 -0.50 -8.02
N SER A 60 1.23 -0.55 -7.87
CA SER A 60 1.89 -0.89 -6.61
C SER A 60 1.65 0.17 -5.53
N ALA A 61 1.65 1.45 -5.87
CA ALA A 61 1.33 2.53 -4.95
C ALA A 61 -0.15 2.49 -4.52
N MET A 62 -1.06 2.28 -5.46
CA MET A 62 -2.49 2.08 -5.16
C MET A 62 -2.70 0.88 -4.23
N PHE A 63 -2.01 -0.23 -4.49
CA PHE A 63 -2.13 -1.43 -3.70
C PHE A 63 -1.57 -1.24 -2.30
N PHE A 64 -0.43 -0.55 -2.18
CA PHE A 64 0.15 -0.16 -0.91
C PHE A 64 -0.81 0.69 -0.08
N LEU A 65 -1.30 1.80 -0.63
CA LEU A 65 -2.18 2.73 0.08
C LEU A 65 -3.50 2.07 0.49
N GLY A 66 -4.13 1.35 -0.43
CA GLY A 66 -5.36 0.61 -0.16
C GLY A 66 -5.19 -0.42 0.95
N THR A 67 -4.13 -1.23 0.87
CA THR A 67 -3.84 -2.24 1.91
C THR A 67 -3.52 -1.58 3.24
N HIS A 68 -2.66 -0.55 3.26
CA HIS A 68 -2.28 0.18 4.45
C HIS A 68 -3.50 0.71 5.19
N HIS A 69 -4.38 1.44 4.48
CA HIS A 69 -5.57 2.05 5.08
C HIS A 69 -6.56 1.01 5.60
N LEU A 70 -6.86 -0.04 4.81
CA LEU A 70 -7.81 -1.07 5.22
C LEU A 70 -7.31 -1.85 6.43
N VAL A 71 -6.00 -2.11 6.52
CA VAL A 71 -5.40 -2.77 7.67
C VAL A 71 -5.39 -1.86 8.89
N TRP A 72 -4.97 -0.61 8.71
CA TRP A 72 -5.02 0.39 9.77
C TRP A 72 -6.44 0.48 10.36
N LEU A 73 -7.45 0.60 9.51
CA LEU A 73 -8.85 0.67 9.92
C LEU A 73 -9.29 -0.61 10.65
N SER A 74 -9.01 -1.78 10.07
CA SER A 74 -9.41 -3.07 10.63
C SER A 74 -8.78 -3.30 12.01
N VAL A 75 -7.48 -3.06 12.13
CA VAL A 75 -6.76 -3.20 13.40
C VAL A 75 -7.24 -2.17 14.42
N SER A 76 -7.44 -0.91 14.01
CA SER A 76 -7.96 0.15 14.88
C SER A 76 -9.33 -0.19 15.46
N VAL A 77 -10.23 -0.73 14.63
CA VAL A 77 -11.55 -1.22 15.08
C VAL A 77 -11.38 -2.38 16.07
N MET A 78 -10.52 -3.35 15.77
CA MET A 78 -10.30 -4.53 16.63
C MET A 78 -9.74 -4.17 18.01
N ILE A 79 -8.89 -3.15 18.11
CA ILE A 79 -8.34 -2.68 19.39
C ILE A 79 -9.26 -1.66 20.09
N GLY A 80 -10.41 -1.31 19.49
CA GLY A 80 -11.37 -0.36 20.06
C GLY A 80 -10.91 1.10 20.02
N ARG A 81 -10.06 1.48 19.05
CA ARG A 81 -9.60 2.85 18.87
C ARG A 81 -10.73 3.70 18.30
N GLU A 82 -10.93 4.90 18.85
CA GLU A 82 -11.88 5.87 18.28
C GLU A 82 -11.40 6.33 16.91
N ILE A 83 -12.29 6.25 15.91
CA ILE A 83 -12.03 6.68 14.54
C ILE A 83 -12.80 7.98 14.33
N SER A 84 -12.05 9.06 14.10
CA SER A 84 -12.59 10.38 13.77
C SER A 84 -13.31 10.37 12.42
N ASP A 85 -14.31 11.23 12.23
CA ASP A 85 -14.94 11.49 10.92
C ASP A 85 -14.00 12.21 9.94
N VAL A 86 -12.97 12.87 10.48
CA VAL A 86 -11.94 13.56 9.71
C VAL A 86 -10.57 12.94 10.00
N LEU A 87 -9.93 12.40 8.95
CA LEU A 87 -8.57 11.88 9.00
C LEU A 87 -7.56 12.98 8.72
N TRP A 88 -6.50 13.02 9.52
CA TRP A 88 -5.29 13.76 9.21
C TRP A 88 -4.35 12.87 8.40
N LEU A 89 -4.12 13.21 7.13
CA LEU A 89 -3.25 12.42 6.25
C LEU A 89 -1.82 12.98 6.19
N ALA A 90 -1.70 14.31 6.21
CA ALA A 90 -0.44 15.03 6.17
C ALA A 90 -0.64 16.45 6.70
N PRO A 91 0.44 17.23 6.92
CA PRO A 91 0.32 18.64 7.28
C PRO A 91 -0.60 19.39 6.31
N ASN A 92 -1.66 20.01 6.85
CA ASN A 92 -2.70 20.73 6.10
C ASN A 92 -3.55 19.87 5.15
N ILE A 93 -3.53 18.54 5.25
CA ILE A 93 -4.36 17.63 4.46
C ILE A 93 -5.26 16.84 5.40
N TYR A 94 -6.54 17.20 5.37
CA TYR A 94 -7.61 16.56 6.13
C TYR A 94 -8.68 16.06 5.17
N VAL A 95 -9.15 14.83 5.36
CA VAL A 95 -10.11 14.19 4.46
C VAL A 95 -11.18 13.47 5.28
N ASP A 96 -12.41 13.50 4.79
CA ASP A 96 -13.52 12.71 5.34
C ASP A 96 -13.18 11.20 5.34
N THR A 97 -13.36 10.55 6.49
CA THR A 97 -12.98 9.15 6.70
C THR A 97 -13.73 8.21 5.78
N VAL A 98 -15.01 8.45 5.52
CA VAL A 98 -15.85 7.58 4.68
C VAL A 98 -15.43 7.70 3.22
N ALA A 99 -15.29 8.93 2.73
CA ALA A 99 -14.84 9.20 1.37
C ALA A 99 -13.44 8.63 1.12
N TYR A 100 -12.51 8.85 2.05
CA TYR A 100 -11.15 8.33 1.95
C TYR A 100 -11.14 6.79 1.94
N THR A 101 -11.91 6.16 2.84
CA THR A 101 -12.02 4.69 2.89
C THR A 101 -12.57 4.12 1.59
N LEU A 102 -13.57 4.77 0.99
CA LEU A 102 -14.13 4.34 -0.28
C LEU A 102 -13.10 4.44 -1.42
N VAL A 103 -12.32 5.53 -1.49
CA VAL A 103 -11.24 5.67 -2.49
C VAL A 103 -10.16 4.60 -2.29
N MET A 104 -9.71 4.39 -1.04
CA MET A 104 -8.71 3.37 -0.72
C MET A 104 -9.19 1.94 -1.05
N PHE A 105 -10.47 1.66 -0.83
CA PHE A 105 -11.09 0.39 -1.21
C PHE A 105 -11.13 0.19 -2.72
N ILE A 106 -11.50 1.22 -3.49
CA ILE A 106 -11.43 1.18 -4.96
C ILE A 106 -10.00 0.95 -5.44
N PHE A 107 -9.02 1.64 -4.86
CA PHE A 107 -7.61 1.46 -5.21
C PHE A 107 -7.16 0.02 -4.96
N PHE A 108 -7.52 -0.56 -3.81
CA PHE A 108 -7.24 -1.94 -3.49
C PHE A 108 -7.85 -2.91 -4.50
N LEU A 109 -9.13 -2.74 -4.85
CA LEU A 109 -9.82 -3.59 -5.83
C LEU A 109 -9.23 -3.49 -7.23
N LEU A 110 -8.94 -2.28 -7.72
CA LEU A 110 -8.31 -2.08 -9.03
C LEU A 110 -6.93 -2.73 -9.09
N SER A 111 -6.15 -2.63 -8.02
CA SER A 111 -4.84 -3.30 -7.94
C SER A 111 -4.97 -4.82 -7.93
N LEU A 112 -5.94 -5.38 -7.21
CA LEU A 112 -6.20 -6.83 -7.24
C LEU A 112 -6.63 -7.29 -8.63
N LEU A 113 -7.56 -6.59 -9.27
CA LEU A 113 -8.01 -6.91 -10.63
C LEU A 113 -6.86 -6.89 -11.62
N TYR A 114 -5.98 -5.88 -11.54
CA TYR A 114 -4.78 -5.82 -12.37
C TYR A 114 -3.87 -7.02 -12.15
N LEU A 115 -3.57 -7.36 -10.89
CA LEU A 115 -2.71 -8.51 -10.56
C LEU A 115 -3.30 -9.82 -11.08
N PHE A 116 -4.60 -10.06 -10.85
CA PHE A 116 -5.30 -11.23 -11.35
C PHE A 116 -5.25 -11.31 -12.88
N TYR A 117 -5.55 -10.20 -13.56
CA TYR A 117 -5.51 -10.15 -15.02
C TYR A 117 -4.10 -10.47 -15.55
N THR A 118 -3.07 -9.85 -14.99
CA THR A 118 -1.69 -10.10 -15.43
C THR A 118 -1.22 -11.52 -15.13
N SER A 119 -1.69 -12.13 -14.04
CA SER A 119 -1.34 -13.52 -13.70
C SER A 119 -1.97 -14.50 -14.68
N LEU A 120 -3.23 -14.29 -15.06
CA LEU A 120 -3.91 -15.15 -16.03
C LEU A 120 -3.28 -15.04 -17.42
N CYS A 121 -2.93 -13.83 -17.85
CA CYS A 121 -2.30 -13.62 -19.15
C CYS A 121 -0.81 -14.02 -19.20
N SER A 122 -0.18 -14.35 -18.07
CA SER A 122 1.22 -14.80 -18.04
C SER A 122 1.38 -16.32 -18.20
N GLU A 123 0.29 -17.09 -18.14
CA GLU A 123 0.30 -18.55 -18.29
C GLU A 123 0.10 -19.05 -19.73
N ASP A 124 -0.08 -18.13 -20.70
CA ASP A 124 -0.13 -18.39 -22.15
C ASP A 124 1.17 -17.95 -22.86
#